data_AF-A0A9D8GDJ0-F1
#
_entry.id   AF-A0A9D8GDJ0-F1
#
_cell.length_a   1.000
_cell.length_b   1.000
_cell.length_c   1.000
_cell.angle_alpha   90.00
_cell.angle_beta   90.00
_cell.angle_gamma   90.00
#
_symmetry.space_group_name_H-M   'P 1'
#
loop_
_entity.id
_entity.type
_entity.pdbx_description
1 polymer ?
#
loop_
_entity_poly.entity_id
_entity_poly.type
_entity_poly.pdbx_seq_one_letter_code
_entity_poly.pdbx_strand_id
1 'polypeptide(L)'
;MHDLICPHCSKAFKIDESGYADIMKQIRDREFDAELDKRLALAEQDKRTAIELVKAQLSQALTREAVQKDQLIERLKAQIGSHDLSQKLAINEAIQSVASERDRLAVKLEQSKVEKQLAEAALKDKYETQLKDRDEAIERLRDMKARLSSKMLGETLEQHCENEFNRLRASAFPNAYFEKDNDARGGSKGDYVFRELDPDDLEIVSIMFEMKNESDRSASKNRNEDFFKELDKDR
;
A
#
# COMPACT_ATOMS: atom_id res chain seq x y z
N MET A 1 -25.57 122.75 56.96
CA MET A 1 -24.86 123.33 55.79
C MET A 1 -23.38 123.37 56.10
N HIS A 2 -22.56 122.78 55.23
CA HIS A 2 -21.10 122.78 55.36
C HIS A 2 -20.51 123.48 54.12
N ASP A 3 -19.57 124.41 54.31
CA ASP A 3 -18.90 125.13 53.22
C ASP A 3 -17.68 124.31 52.78
N LEU A 4 -17.68 123.84 51.52
CA LEU A 4 -16.60 123.04 50.93
C LEU A 4 -15.85 123.87 49.88
N ILE A 5 -14.52 123.80 49.91
CA ILE A 5 -13.64 124.51 48.98
C ILE A 5 -13.18 123.51 47.92
N CYS A 6 -13.48 123.77 46.66
CA CYS A 6 -13.06 122.90 45.57
C CYS A 6 -11.52 122.88 45.45
N PRO A 7 -10.85 121.72 45.61
CA PRO A 7 -9.39 121.65 45.57
C PRO A 7 -8.77 121.92 44.19
N HIS A 8 -9.57 121.98 43.12
CA HIS A 8 -9.12 122.24 41.75
C HIS A 8 -9.21 123.72 41.33
N CYS A 9 -10.13 124.51 41.90
CA CYS A 9 -10.32 125.91 41.51
C CYS A 9 -10.55 126.88 42.67
N SER A 10 -10.44 126.41 43.91
CA SER A 10 -10.46 127.17 45.17
C SER A 10 -11.70 128.05 45.39
N LYS A 11 -12.80 127.82 44.66
CA LYS A 11 -14.09 128.48 44.90
C LYS A 11 -14.88 127.74 45.99
N ALA A 12 -15.44 128.49 46.92
CA ALA A 12 -16.30 127.98 47.98
C ALA A 12 -17.73 127.78 47.44
N PHE A 13 -18.29 126.60 47.68
CA PHE A 13 -19.67 126.27 47.31
C PHE A 13 -20.39 125.64 48.50
N LYS A 14 -21.70 125.90 48.60
CA LYS A 14 -22.53 125.46 49.72
C LYS A 14 -23.25 124.16 49.37
N ILE A 15 -23.05 123.13 50.17
CA ILE A 15 -23.77 121.85 50.06
C ILE A 15 -24.85 121.76 51.14
N ASP A 16 -26.06 121.38 50.73
CA ASP A 16 -27.16 121.01 51.62
C ASP A 16 -27.06 119.54 52.09
N GLU A 17 -27.82 119.16 53.11
CA GLU A 17 -27.74 117.80 53.68
C GLU A 17 -28.10 116.70 52.66
N SER A 18 -28.95 117.01 51.67
CA SER A 18 -29.27 116.12 50.54
C SER A 18 -28.08 115.92 49.61
N GLY A 19 -27.40 116.99 49.18
CA GLY A 19 -26.26 116.91 48.27
C GLY A 19 -25.04 116.24 48.91
N TYR A 20 -24.86 116.36 50.23
CA TYR A 20 -23.84 115.61 50.95
C TYR A 20 -24.16 114.10 50.98
N ALA A 21 -25.43 113.74 51.20
CA ALA A 21 -25.88 112.35 51.16
C ALA A 21 -25.72 111.72 49.77
N ASP A 22 -25.99 112.47 48.71
CA ASP A 22 -25.82 112.01 47.32
C ASP A 22 -24.36 111.77 46.95
N ILE A 23 -23.43 112.65 47.36
CA ILE A 23 -21.99 112.45 47.15
C ILE A 23 -21.46 111.26 47.96
N MET A 24 -21.87 111.14 49.22
CA MET A 24 -21.55 109.96 50.06
C MET A 24 -22.05 108.67 49.42
N LYS A 25 -23.29 108.68 48.92
CA LYS A 25 -23.88 107.54 48.22
C LYS A 25 -23.11 107.21 46.94
N GLN A 26 -22.76 108.20 46.12
CA GLN A 26 -22.01 108.00 44.88
C GLN A 26 -20.61 107.40 45.12
N ILE A 27 -19.89 107.87 46.16
CA ILE A 27 -18.59 107.31 46.54
C ILE A 27 -18.76 105.86 47.03
N ARG A 28 -19.77 105.61 47.86
CA ARG A 28 -20.04 104.28 48.43
C ARG A 28 -20.48 103.27 47.38
N ASP A 29 -21.35 103.67 46.46
CA ASP A 29 -21.81 102.85 45.34
C ASP A 29 -20.62 102.52 44.43
N ARG A 30 -19.76 103.51 44.11
CA ARG A 30 -18.56 103.30 43.28
C ARG A 30 -17.52 102.39 43.94
N GLU A 31 -17.25 102.56 45.24
CA GLU A 31 -16.34 101.68 45.96
C GLU A 31 -16.91 100.26 46.12
N PHE A 32 -18.23 100.15 46.31
CA PHE A 32 -18.92 98.87 46.38
C PHE A 32 -18.87 98.14 45.04
N ASP A 33 -19.15 98.82 43.93
CA ASP A 33 -19.05 98.25 42.58
C ASP A 33 -17.62 97.81 42.26
N ALA A 34 -16.61 98.62 42.62
CA ALA A 34 -15.20 98.27 42.42
C ALA A 34 -14.78 97.03 43.24
N GLU A 35 -15.25 96.89 44.48
CA GLU A 35 -15.01 95.68 45.29
C GLU A 35 -15.78 94.47 44.76
N LEU A 36 -17.01 94.67 44.25
CA LEU A 36 -17.82 93.62 43.64
C LEU A 36 -17.14 93.07 42.37
N ASP A 37 -16.68 93.96 41.48
CA ASP A 37 -15.94 93.61 40.27
C ASP A 37 -14.65 92.86 40.61
N LYS A 38 -13.92 93.30 41.64
CA LYS A 38 -12.70 92.63 42.09
C LYS A 38 -12.98 91.22 42.60
N ARG A 39 -14.07 91.02 43.34
CA ARG A 39 -14.50 89.69 43.79
C ARG A 39 -14.98 88.80 42.65
N LEU A 40 -15.73 89.36 41.69
CA LEU A 40 -16.18 88.63 40.50
C LEU A 40 -14.98 88.17 39.67
N ALA A 41 -14.00 89.05 39.43
CA ALA A 41 -12.78 88.70 38.72
C ALA A 41 -11.98 87.58 39.42
N LEU A 42 -11.89 87.63 40.76
CA LEU A 42 -11.22 86.60 41.54
C LEU A 42 -11.98 85.26 41.46
N ALA A 43 -13.31 85.30 41.58
CA ALA A 43 -14.15 84.11 41.46
C ALA A 43 -14.11 83.49 40.05
N GLU A 44 -14.04 84.31 38.99
CA GLU A 44 -13.87 83.84 37.62
C GLU A 44 -12.49 83.19 37.40
N GLN A 45 -11.43 83.79 37.97
CA GLN A 45 -10.09 83.24 37.93
C GLN A 45 -10.01 81.89 38.69
N ASP A 46 -10.57 81.82 39.89
CA ASP A 46 -10.62 80.59 40.70
C ASP A 46 -11.42 79.50 39.98
N LYS A 47 -12.56 79.85 39.37
CA LYS A 47 -13.34 78.92 38.54
C LYS A 47 -12.52 78.41 37.35
N ARG A 48 -11.79 79.30 36.68
CA ARG A 48 -10.98 78.94 35.50
C ARG A 48 -9.84 78.00 35.88
N THR A 49 -9.12 78.30 36.95
CA THR A 49 -8.03 77.45 37.46
C THR A 49 -8.54 76.11 37.94
N ALA A 50 -9.70 76.07 38.63
CA ALA A 50 -10.34 74.81 39.03
C ALA A 50 -10.71 73.95 37.81
N ILE A 51 -11.26 74.55 36.75
CA ILE A 51 -11.59 73.83 35.50
C ILE A 51 -10.31 73.31 34.83
N GLU A 52 -9.25 74.10 34.76
CA GLU A 52 -7.96 73.68 34.19
C GLU A 52 -7.33 72.53 34.98
N LEU A 53 -7.38 72.59 36.31
CA LEU A 53 -6.90 71.53 37.18
C LEU A 53 -7.68 70.23 36.94
N VAL A 54 -9.01 70.29 36.91
CA VAL A 54 -9.85 69.12 36.64
C VAL A 54 -9.57 68.55 35.25
N LYS A 55 -9.41 69.39 34.22
CA LYS A 55 -9.04 68.95 32.87
C LYS A 55 -7.68 68.25 32.85
N ALA A 56 -6.69 68.77 33.56
CA ALA A 56 -5.35 68.18 33.66
C ALA A 56 -5.37 66.84 34.42
N GLN A 57 -6.15 66.74 35.49
CA GLN A 57 -6.34 65.48 36.22
C GLN A 57 -7.06 64.44 35.35
N LEU A 58 -8.09 64.85 34.61
CA LEU A 58 -8.82 63.97 33.71
C LEU A 58 -7.94 63.47 32.56
N SER A 59 -7.15 64.35 31.94
CA SER A 59 -6.22 63.95 30.88
C SER A 59 -5.17 62.99 31.42
N GLN A 60 -4.62 63.25 32.62
CA GLN A 60 -3.68 62.34 33.27
C GLN A 60 -4.31 60.97 33.57
N ALA A 61 -5.55 60.94 34.06
CA ALA A 61 -6.28 59.69 34.32
C ALA A 61 -6.51 58.90 33.02
N LEU A 62 -6.95 59.58 31.95
CA LEU A 62 -7.12 58.97 30.62
C LEU A 62 -5.82 58.41 30.06
N THR A 63 -4.71 59.15 30.17
CA THR A 63 -3.40 58.66 29.72
C THR A 63 -2.95 57.45 30.52
N ARG A 64 -3.14 57.44 31.85
CA ARG A 64 -2.80 56.28 32.69
C ARG A 64 -3.61 55.05 32.29
N GLU A 65 -4.91 55.20 32.07
CA GLU A 65 -5.77 54.09 31.68
C GLU A 65 -5.45 53.59 30.26
N ALA A 66 -5.13 54.49 29.33
CA ALA A 66 -4.66 54.12 27.99
C ALA A 66 -3.37 53.30 28.06
N VAL A 67 -2.38 53.74 28.84
CA VAL A 67 -1.12 53.00 29.04
C VAL A 67 -1.36 51.63 29.67
N GLN A 68 -2.26 51.53 30.65
CA GLN A 68 -2.62 50.23 31.24
C GLN A 68 -3.28 49.29 30.23
N LYS A 69 -4.18 49.82 29.38
CA LYS A 69 -4.83 49.06 28.31
C LYS A 69 -3.82 48.61 27.26
N ASP A 70 -2.91 49.49 26.83
CA ASP A 70 -1.85 49.15 25.88
C ASP A 70 -0.91 48.06 26.44
N GLN A 71 -0.53 48.16 27.71
CA GLN A 71 0.26 47.12 28.38
C GLN A 71 -0.47 45.77 28.44
N LEU A 72 -1.78 45.79 28.71
CA LEU A 72 -2.60 44.58 28.71
C LEU A 72 -2.71 43.98 27.31
N ILE A 73 -2.91 44.83 26.29
CA ILE A 73 -2.96 44.40 24.88
C ILE A 73 -1.65 43.74 24.48
N GLU A 74 -0.50 44.32 24.79
CA GLU A 74 0.80 43.74 24.45
C GLU A 74 1.05 42.43 25.20
N ARG A 75 0.64 42.31 26.47
CA ARG A 75 0.69 41.03 27.21
C ARG A 75 -0.18 39.96 26.58
N LEU A 76 -1.42 40.30 26.22
CA LEU A 76 -2.35 39.37 25.59
C LEU A 76 -1.85 38.93 24.21
N LYS A 77 -1.30 39.84 23.40
CA LYS A 77 -0.66 39.50 22.11
C LYS A 77 0.51 38.54 22.30
N ALA A 78 1.37 38.78 23.30
CA ALA A 78 2.49 37.90 23.60
C ALA A 78 2.01 36.49 24.04
N GLN A 79 0.96 36.42 24.87
CA GLN A 79 0.36 35.15 25.28
C GLN A 79 -0.26 34.39 24.09
N ILE A 80 -1.00 35.08 23.22
CA ILE A 80 -1.58 34.50 22.01
C ILE A 80 -0.45 33.96 21.10
N GLY A 81 0.59 34.76 20.85
CA GLY A 81 1.73 34.33 20.03
C GLY A 81 2.45 33.11 20.61
N SER A 82 2.62 33.05 21.94
CA SER A 82 3.20 31.89 22.62
C SER A 82 2.30 30.65 22.53
N HIS A 83 0.98 30.83 22.65
CA HIS A 83 0.03 29.72 22.56
C HIS A 83 -0.03 29.18 21.12
N ASP A 84 -0.07 30.06 20.11
CA ASP A 84 -0.05 29.68 18.70
C ASP A 84 1.23 28.90 18.35
N LEU A 85 2.38 29.33 18.88
CA LEU A 85 3.64 28.62 18.66
C LEU A 85 3.63 27.24 19.33
N SER A 86 3.15 27.15 20.58
CA SER A 86 3.01 25.89 21.30
C SER A 86 2.06 24.92 20.58
N GLN A 87 0.93 25.42 20.09
CA GLN A 87 -0.04 24.63 19.35
C GLN A 87 0.54 24.13 18.02
N LYS A 88 1.26 24.98 17.28
CA LYS A 88 1.96 24.57 16.04
C LYS A 88 3.03 23.51 16.32
N LEU A 89 3.78 23.63 17.40
CA LEU A 89 4.77 22.63 17.81
C LEU A 89 4.08 21.30 18.14
N ALA A 90 3.05 21.31 18.98
CA ALA A 90 2.30 20.11 19.34
C ALA A 90 1.68 19.41 18.12
N ILE A 91 1.13 20.19 17.17
CA ILE A 91 0.60 19.65 15.92
C ILE A 91 1.72 19.03 15.07
N ASN A 92 2.86 19.72 14.92
CA ASN A 92 3.99 19.20 14.13
C ASN A 92 4.57 17.92 14.75
N GLU A 93 4.73 17.87 16.07
CA GLU A 93 5.19 16.67 16.78
C GLU A 93 4.22 15.50 16.58
N ALA A 94 2.91 15.73 16.71
CA ALA A 94 1.89 14.73 16.45
C ALA A 94 1.92 14.22 14.99
N ILE A 95 2.01 15.14 14.02
CA ILE A 95 2.12 14.81 12.60
C ILE A 95 3.40 14.01 12.33
N GLN A 96 4.53 14.41 12.92
CA GLN A 96 5.80 13.72 12.74
C GLN A 96 5.77 12.29 13.30
N SER A 97 5.17 12.10 14.48
CA SER A 97 4.96 10.77 15.05
C SER A 97 4.13 9.88 14.13
N VAL A 98 2.99 10.38 13.68
CA VAL A 98 2.08 9.64 12.77
C VAL A 98 2.74 9.36 11.42
N ALA A 99 3.48 10.32 10.86
CA ALA A 99 4.21 10.14 9.61
C ALA A 99 5.29 9.06 9.74
N SER A 100 6.05 9.08 10.83
CA SER A 100 7.07 8.06 11.11
C SER A 100 6.45 6.66 11.27
N GLU A 101 5.32 6.55 11.97
CA GLU A 101 4.60 5.27 12.09
C GLU A 101 4.07 4.77 10.74
N ARG A 102 3.45 5.66 9.96
CA ARG A 102 2.97 5.36 8.61
C ARG A 102 4.10 4.85 7.72
N ASP A 103 5.23 5.54 7.71
CA ASP A 103 6.37 5.18 6.86
C ASP A 103 6.97 3.83 7.29
N ARG A 104 7.07 3.58 8.61
CA ARG A 104 7.48 2.28 9.15
C ARG A 104 6.53 1.15 8.76
N LEU A 105 5.21 1.39 8.82
CA LEU A 105 4.20 0.41 8.42
C LEU A 105 4.22 0.16 6.92
N ALA A 106 4.41 1.19 6.09
CA ALA A 106 4.54 1.07 4.65
C ALA A 106 5.73 0.19 4.26
N VAL A 107 6.90 0.42 4.88
CA VAL A 107 8.09 -0.41 4.66
C VAL A 107 7.84 -1.87 5.07
N LYS A 108 7.25 -2.10 6.25
CA LYS A 108 6.92 -3.47 6.70
C LYS A 108 5.93 -4.16 5.77
N LEU A 109 4.93 -3.44 5.26
CA LEU A 109 3.95 -3.98 4.33
C LEU A 109 4.60 -4.40 3.02
N GLU A 110 5.48 -3.56 2.45
CA GLU A 110 6.19 -3.90 1.22
C GLU A 110 7.17 -5.07 1.42
N GLN A 111 7.90 -5.10 2.55
CA GLN A 111 8.72 -6.26 2.91
C GLN A 111 7.90 -7.54 2.99
N SER A 112 6.75 -7.51 3.69
CA SER A 112 5.87 -8.67 3.81
C SER A 112 5.30 -9.13 2.45
N LYS A 113 4.95 -8.19 1.57
CA LYS A 113 4.50 -8.52 0.21
C LYS A 113 5.60 -9.20 -0.61
N VAL A 114 6.82 -8.67 -0.57
CA VAL A 114 7.97 -9.25 -1.29
C VAL A 114 8.32 -10.63 -0.75
N GLU A 115 8.36 -10.79 0.58
CA GLU A 115 8.59 -12.10 1.21
C GLU A 115 7.53 -13.12 0.80
N LYS A 116 6.25 -12.72 0.78
CA LYS A 116 5.16 -13.59 0.35
C LYS A 116 5.29 -13.98 -1.12
N GLN A 117 5.59 -13.01 -2.00
CA GLN A 117 5.80 -13.28 -3.43
C GLN A 117 6.98 -14.22 -3.66
N LEU A 118 8.08 -14.04 -2.93
CA LEU A 118 9.25 -14.92 -2.99
C LEU A 118 8.90 -16.34 -2.52
N ALA A 119 8.16 -16.46 -1.42
CA ALA A 119 7.71 -17.75 -0.90
C ALA A 119 6.76 -18.46 -1.87
N GLU A 120 5.82 -17.74 -2.48
CA GLU A 120 4.92 -18.29 -3.50
C GLU A 120 5.69 -18.74 -4.75
N ALA A 121 6.65 -17.94 -5.21
CA ALA A 121 7.49 -18.29 -6.36
C ALA A 121 8.35 -19.53 -6.09
N ALA A 122 9.01 -19.59 -4.93
CA ALA A 122 9.81 -20.74 -4.51
C ALA A 122 8.95 -22.01 -4.37
N LEU A 123 7.73 -21.88 -3.87
CA LEU A 123 6.81 -23.01 -3.76
C LEU A 123 6.35 -23.51 -5.14
N LYS A 124 6.04 -22.59 -6.07
CA LYS A 124 5.69 -22.92 -7.45
C LYS A 124 6.84 -23.64 -8.16
N ASP A 125 8.04 -23.08 -8.12
CA ASP A 125 9.24 -23.66 -8.74
C ASP A 125 9.54 -25.07 -8.21
N LYS A 126 9.40 -25.27 -6.89
CA LYS A 126 9.54 -26.59 -6.26
C LYS A 126 8.52 -27.60 -6.79
N TYR A 127 7.25 -27.22 -6.88
CA TYR A 127 6.21 -28.13 -7.39
C TYR A 127 6.34 -28.37 -8.89
N GLU A 128 6.73 -27.37 -9.67
CA GLU A 128 6.99 -27.50 -11.10
C GLU A 128 8.13 -28.48 -11.37
N THR A 129 9.22 -28.37 -10.63
CA THR A 129 10.34 -29.32 -10.68
C THR A 129 9.88 -30.74 -10.29
N GLN A 130 9.12 -30.88 -9.19
CA GLN A 130 8.62 -32.19 -8.75
C GLN A 130 7.70 -32.82 -9.79
N LEU A 131 6.80 -32.05 -10.40
CA LEU A 131 5.91 -32.54 -11.46
C LEU A 131 6.71 -33.01 -12.67
N LYS A 132 7.68 -32.21 -13.12
CA LYS A 132 8.56 -32.59 -14.22
C LYS A 132 9.32 -33.89 -13.93
N ASP A 133 9.90 -34.03 -12.76
CA ASP A 133 10.60 -35.25 -12.34
C ASP A 133 9.66 -36.48 -12.29
N ARG A 134 8.41 -36.28 -11.86
CA ARG A 134 7.38 -37.33 -11.85
C ARG A 134 6.96 -37.72 -13.27
N ASP A 135 6.73 -36.75 -14.15
CA ASP A 135 6.35 -37.00 -15.54
C ASP A 135 7.46 -37.74 -16.29
N GLU A 136 8.71 -37.33 -16.12
CA GLU A 136 9.87 -38.05 -16.68
C GLU A 136 9.98 -39.47 -16.13
N ALA A 137 9.69 -39.69 -14.85
CA ALA A 137 9.67 -41.03 -14.26
C ALA A 137 8.51 -41.89 -14.82
N ILE A 138 7.34 -41.31 -15.01
CA ILE A 138 6.18 -41.97 -15.62
C ILE A 138 6.52 -42.39 -17.05
N GLU A 139 7.12 -41.51 -17.85
CA GLU A 139 7.51 -41.83 -19.22
C GLU A 139 8.55 -42.95 -19.29
N ARG A 140 9.58 -42.93 -18.42
CA ARG A 140 10.54 -44.05 -18.32
C ARG A 140 9.86 -45.37 -17.97
N LEU A 141 8.93 -45.35 -17.02
CA LEU A 141 8.18 -46.56 -16.61
C LEU A 141 7.25 -47.04 -17.72
N ARG A 142 6.64 -46.13 -18.48
CA ARG A 142 5.81 -46.46 -19.65
C ARG A 142 6.64 -47.13 -20.74
N ASP A 143 7.80 -46.57 -21.09
CA ASP A 143 8.72 -47.15 -22.07
C ASP A 143 9.23 -48.53 -21.61
N MET A 144 9.66 -48.66 -20.36
CA MET A 144 10.09 -49.94 -19.79
C MET A 144 8.97 -50.99 -19.81
N LYS A 145 7.74 -50.61 -19.43
CA LYS A 145 6.58 -51.50 -19.50
C LYS A 145 6.29 -51.92 -20.94
N ALA A 146 6.33 -51.00 -21.90
CA ALA A 146 6.10 -51.32 -23.30
C ALA A 146 7.12 -52.33 -23.84
N ARG A 147 8.42 -52.11 -23.56
CA ARG A 147 9.51 -53.02 -23.97
C ARG A 147 9.43 -54.40 -23.32
N LEU A 148 9.14 -54.45 -22.01
CA LEU A 148 8.99 -55.72 -21.31
C LEU A 148 7.74 -56.45 -21.77
N SER A 149 6.63 -55.74 -22.00
CA SER A 149 5.39 -56.35 -22.48
C SER A 149 5.55 -56.97 -23.86
N SER A 150 6.19 -56.29 -24.82
CA SER A 150 6.38 -56.85 -26.17
C SER A 150 7.28 -58.08 -26.16
N LYS A 151 8.40 -58.02 -25.41
CA LYS A 151 9.37 -59.12 -25.33
C LYS A 151 8.85 -60.32 -24.53
N MET A 152 8.29 -60.09 -23.34
CA MET A 152 7.77 -61.18 -22.49
C MET A 152 6.59 -61.90 -23.15
N LEU A 153 5.70 -61.18 -23.84
CA LEU A 153 4.56 -61.80 -24.53
C LEU A 153 5.02 -62.64 -25.73
N GLY A 154 6.05 -62.21 -26.48
CA GLY A 154 6.64 -63.03 -27.54
C GLY A 154 7.25 -64.31 -27.00
N GLU A 155 8.11 -64.20 -25.98
CA GLU A 155 8.75 -65.37 -25.34
C GLU A 155 7.72 -66.33 -24.71
N THR A 156 6.63 -65.80 -24.14
CA THR A 156 5.55 -66.62 -23.56
C THR A 156 4.73 -67.31 -24.66
N LEU A 157 4.47 -66.65 -25.79
CA LEU A 157 3.75 -67.22 -26.92
C LEU A 157 4.53 -68.39 -27.53
N GLU A 158 5.83 -68.20 -27.76
CA GLU A 158 6.73 -69.24 -28.26
C GLU A 158 6.73 -70.48 -27.34
N GLN A 159 6.93 -70.28 -26.04
CA GLN A 159 6.89 -71.37 -25.06
C GLN A 159 5.53 -72.06 -25.01
N HIS A 160 4.44 -71.30 -25.10
CA HIS A 160 3.10 -71.88 -25.10
C HIS A 160 2.86 -72.78 -26.32
N CYS A 161 3.20 -72.30 -27.52
CA CYS A 161 3.09 -73.08 -28.75
C CYS A 161 3.95 -74.34 -28.72
N GLU A 162 5.20 -74.24 -28.25
CA GLU A 162 6.10 -75.39 -28.10
C GLU A 162 5.56 -76.43 -27.12
N ASN A 163 5.03 -75.99 -25.97
CA ASN A 163 4.46 -76.88 -24.95
C ASN A 163 3.19 -77.59 -25.44
N GLU A 164 2.26 -76.87 -26.07
CA GLU A 164 1.02 -77.45 -26.61
C GLU A 164 1.30 -78.44 -27.75
N PHE A 165 2.27 -78.13 -28.63
CA PHE A 165 2.68 -79.07 -29.65
C PHE A 165 3.25 -80.35 -29.04
N ASN A 166 4.21 -80.24 -28.12
CA ASN A 166 4.84 -81.40 -27.49
C ASN A 166 3.85 -82.26 -26.70
N ARG A 167 2.80 -81.65 -26.13
CA ARG A 167 1.71 -82.35 -25.46
C ARG A 167 0.91 -83.26 -26.41
N LEU A 168 0.62 -82.79 -27.63
CA LEU A 168 -0.14 -83.52 -28.63
C LEU A 168 0.72 -84.40 -29.54
N ARG A 169 2.02 -84.12 -29.65
CA ARG A 169 2.99 -84.76 -30.55
C ARG A 169 2.95 -86.28 -30.46
N ALA A 170 3.08 -86.84 -29.26
CA ALA A 170 3.12 -88.28 -29.06
C ALA A 170 1.83 -89.01 -29.51
N SER A 171 0.68 -88.34 -29.50
CA SER A 171 -0.61 -88.93 -29.85
C SER A 171 -1.06 -88.68 -31.29
N ALA A 172 -0.69 -87.54 -31.86
CA ALA A 172 -1.23 -87.08 -33.14
C ALA A 172 -0.16 -86.94 -34.24
N PHE A 173 1.10 -86.69 -33.88
CA PHE A 173 2.18 -86.40 -34.83
C PHE A 173 3.50 -87.05 -34.37
N PRO A 174 3.60 -88.39 -34.37
CA PRO A 174 4.72 -89.12 -33.75
C PRO A 174 6.08 -88.85 -34.43
N ASN A 175 6.08 -88.56 -35.73
CA ASN A 175 7.30 -88.30 -36.52
C ASN A 175 7.50 -86.81 -36.84
N ALA A 176 6.74 -85.92 -36.21
CA ALA A 176 6.85 -84.49 -36.44
C ALA A 176 7.60 -83.79 -35.30
N TYR A 177 8.36 -82.76 -35.66
CA TYR A 177 9.03 -81.88 -34.71
C TYR A 177 8.63 -80.44 -34.96
N PHE A 178 8.61 -79.68 -33.86
CA PHE A 178 8.36 -78.25 -33.84
C PHE A 178 9.40 -77.63 -32.94
N GLU A 179 10.35 -76.92 -33.53
CA GLU A 179 11.47 -76.33 -32.82
C GLU A 179 11.82 -74.96 -33.40
N LYS A 180 12.64 -74.22 -32.66
CA LYS A 180 13.18 -72.96 -33.17
C LYS A 180 14.01 -73.22 -34.41
N ASP A 181 13.65 -72.57 -35.51
CA ASP A 181 14.49 -72.61 -36.70
C ASP A 181 15.84 -72.01 -36.33
N ASN A 182 16.95 -72.64 -36.71
CA ASN A 182 18.30 -72.19 -36.41
C ASN A 182 19.23 -72.32 -37.63
N ASP A 183 18.69 -72.70 -38.80
CA ASP A 183 19.49 -72.96 -39.99
C ASP A 183 19.35 -71.82 -41.01
N ALA A 184 20.39 -71.01 -41.16
CA ALA A 184 20.39 -69.81 -42.04
C ALA A 184 21.08 -70.03 -43.39
N ARG A 185 21.24 -71.30 -43.83
CA ARG A 185 22.18 -71.65 -44.91
C ARG A 185 21.74 -71.29 -46.34
N GLY A 186 20.56 -70.70 -46.54
CA GLY A 186 20.07 -70.33 -47.88
C GLY A 186 19.24 -69.04 -47.98
N GLY A 187 18.96 -68.35 -46.87
CA GLY A 187 18.01 -67.24 -46.84
C GLY A 187 17.50 -66.91 -45.44
N SER A 188 16.41 -66.15 -45.37
CA SER A 188 15.73 -65.66 -44.16
C SER A 188 15.34 -66.80 -43.20
N LYS A 189 15.32 -66.48 -41.91
CA LYS A 189 15.16 -67.43 -40.79
C LYS A 189 13.78 -67.20 -40.15
N GLY A 190 12.98 -68.25 -40.03
CA GLY A 190 11.71 -68.18 -39.28
C GLY A 190 11.90 -68.25 -37.76
N ASP A 191 10.86 -67.97 -36.99
CA ASP A 191 10.89 -68.11 -35.53
C ASP A 191 10.85 -69.59 -35.11
N TYR A 192 9.96 -70.38 -35.71
CA TYR A 192 9.84 -71.84 -35.50
C TYR A 192 9.66 -72.57 -36.83
N VAL A 193 10.02 -73.85 -36.87
CA VAL A 193 9.77 -74.72 -38.02
C VAL A 193 9.08 -75.99 -37.55
N PHE A 194 7.99 -76.34 -38.23
CA PHE A 194 7.36 -77.64 -38.14
C PHE A 194 7.86 -78.49 -39.30
N ARG A 195 8.42 -79.67 -39.04
CA ARG A 195 8.65 -80.66 -40.11
C ARG A 195 8.14 -82.03 -39.71
N GLU A 196 7.61 -82.74 -40.68
CA GLU A 196 7.11 -84.10 -40.55
C GLU A 196 7.88 -85.02 -41.47
N LEU A 197 8.37 -86.12 -40.90
CA LEU A 197 9.13 -87.14 -41.61
C LEU A 197 8.29 -88.41 -41.79
N ASP A 198 8.47 -89.07 -42.93
CA ASP A 198 7.99 -90.44 -43.14
C ASP A 198 8.83 -91.43 -42.29
N PRO A 199 8.39 -92.69 -42.06
CA PRO A 199 9.18 -93.70 -41.37
C PRO A 199 10.56 -93.99 -41.99
N ASP A 200 10.79 -93.59 -43.25
CA ASP A 200 12.07 -93.69 -43.96
C ASP A 200 12.91 -92.40 -43.87
N ASP A 201 12.62 -91.52 -42.90
CA ASP A 201 13.31 -90.23 -42.64
C ASP A 201 13.28 -89.22 -43.80
N LEU A 202 12.33 -89.38 -44.72
CA LEU A 202 12.08 -88.44 -45.82
C LEU A 202 11.11 -87.33 -45.39
N GLU A 203 11.48 -86.08 -45.66
CA GLU A 203 10.63 -84.92 -45.35
C GLU A 203 9.34 -84.93 -46.20
N ILE A 204 8.21 -85.04 -45.52
CA ILE A 204 6.88 -85.00 -46.15
C ILE A 204 6.42 -83.55 -46.27
N VAL A 205 6.55 -82.80 -45.18
CA VAL A 205 6.14 -81.40 -45.13
C VAL A 205 7.04 -80.62 -44.19
N SER A 206 7.36 -79.39 -44.59
CA SER A 206 8.02 -78.38 -43.75
C SER A 206 7.23 -77.08 -43.84
N ILE A 207 6.87 -76.55 -42.68
CA ILE A 207 6.11 -75.31 -42.53
C ILE A 207 6.91 -74.38 -41.61
N MET A 208 7.29 -73.23 -42.13
CA MET A 208 7.93 -72.17 -41.37
C MET A 208 6.86 -71.32 -40.67
N PHE A 209 7.08 -71.03 -39.39
CA PHE A 209 6.23 -70.20 -38.55
C PHE A 209 6.96 -68.93 -38.14
N GLU A 210 6.35 -67.79 -38.43
CA GLU A 210 6.78 -66.49 -37.93
C GLU A 210 5.81 -66.07 -36.81
N MET A 211 6.33 -65.93 -35.59
CA MET A 211 5.55 -65.58 -34.40
C MET A 211 5.67 -64.09 -34.11
N LYS A 212 4.80 -63.30 -34.73
CA LYS A 212 4.71 -61.86 -34.43
C LYS A 212 3.74 -61.60 -33.29
N ASN A 213 4.19 -60.76 -32.36
CA ASN A 213 3.34 -60.22 -31.32
C ASN A 213 3.31 -58.69 -31.45
N GLU A 214 2.11 -58.13 -31.56
CA GLU A 214 1.90 -56.68 -31.66
C GLU A 214 1.23 -56.18 -30.38
N SER A 215 1.71 -55.06 -29.85
CA SER A 215 1.02 -54.39 -28.75
C SER A 215 -0.31 -53.79 -29.24
N ASP A 216 -1.36 -53.80 -28.42
CA ASP A 216 -2.69 -53.28 -28.77
C ASP A 216 -2.73 -51.83 -29.30
N ARG A 217 -1.67 -51.05 -29.09
CA ARG A 217 -1.56 -49.61 -29.43
C ARG A 217 -0.72 -49.30 -30.67
N SER A 218 -0.30 -50.29 -31.48
CA SER A 218 0.39 -50.01 -32.75
C SER A 218 -0.57 -49.31 -33.74
N ALA A 219 -0.15 -48.16 -34.27
CA ALA A 219 -0.95 -47.38 -35.25
C ALA A 219 -1.01 -48.07 -36.62
N SER A 220 -0.03 -48.92 -36.93
CA SER A 220 -0.02 -49.83 -38.08
C SER A 220 -0.17 -51.25 -37.55
N LYS A 221 -1.40 -51.75 -37.49
CA LYS A 221 -1.64 -53.18 -37.31
C LYS A 221 -1.48 -53.85 -38.67
N ASN A 222 -0.45 -54.65 -38.84
CA ASN A 222 -0.30 -55.43 -40.06
C ASN A 222 -1.28 -56.61 -39.98
N ARG A 223 -1.95 -56.91 -41.08
CA ARG A 223 -2.74 -58.14 -41.19
C ARG A 223 -1.79 -59.30 -41.50
N ASN A 224 -2.20 -60.52 -41.16
CA ASN A 224 -1.44 -61.72 -41.54
C ASN A 224 -1.13 -61.76 -43.06
N GLU A 225 -2.05 -61.24 -43.87
CA GLU A 225 -1.94 -61.13 -45.33
C GLU A 225 -0.77 -60.24 -45.79
N ASP A 226 -0.40 -59.23 -44.99
CA ASP A 226 0.67 -58.29 -45.34
C ASP A 226 2.06 -58.96 -45.26
N PHE A 227 2.18 -60.05 -44.50
CA PHE A 227 3.42 -60.83 -44.33
C PHE A 227 3.59 -61.95 -45.37
N PHE A 228 2.54 -62.31 -46.13
CA PHE A 228 2.63 -63.41 -47.10
C PHE A 228 3.64 -63.12 -48.22
N LYS A 229 3.80 -61.86 -48.63
CA LYS A 229 4.78 -61.48 -49.66
C LYS A 229 6.23 -61.66 -49.22
N GLU A 230 6.48 -61.58 -47.92
CA GLU A 230 7.81 -61.76 -47.34
C GLU A 230 8.07 -63.26 -47.14
N LEU A 231 7.08 -63.98 -46.63
CA LEU A 231 7.09 -65.44 -46.52
C LEU A 231 7.32 -66.15 -47.87
N ASP A 232 6.69 -65.68 -48.94
CA ASP A 232 6.85 -66.24 -50.30
C ASP A 232 8.20 -65.86 -50.94
N LYS A 233 8.84 -64.78 -50.50
CA LYS A 233 10.20 -64.40 -50.97
C LYS A 233 11.29 -65.18 -50.26
N ASP A 234 11.02 -65.58 -49.02
CA ASP A 234 11.95 -66.24 -48.11
C ASP A 234 11.95 -67.77 -48.25
N ARG A 235 10.99 -68.33 -48.99
CA ARG A 235 10.82 -69.75 -49.29
C ARG A 235 11.45 -70.13 -50.63
#